data_AF-A0A1E1WJR0-F1
#
_entry.id   AF-A0A1E1WJR0-F1
#
_cell.length_a   1.000
_cell.length_b   1.000
_cell.length_c   1.000
_cell.angle_alpha   90.00
_cell.angle_beta   90.00
_cell.angle_gamma   90.00
#
_symmetry.space_group_name_H-M   'P 1'
#
loop_
_entity.id
_entity.type
_entity.pdbx_description
1 polymer ?
#
loop_
_entity_poly.entity_id
_entity_poly.type
_entity_poly.pdbx_seq_one_letter_code
_entity_poly.pdbx_strand_id
1 'polypeptide(L)'
;MPSVINSVDTTRPVDASKMQLERLEFAGCTLDRYITADNTRPSFLEITGIAAQRSPTCSGLNAGDYRNLAALLNHPNLSQLKILNKVPLPPEIMEHFAHMQCNCLMGVFPEISRVWLAIDSNIYVWAFEHGSDVAYFDGLGETIVSVGLVKPKSGVFQSFVKYLLVLTTTVEIVVLGVTFSSSKSDGSDGFEEIHLVPEPVFVLPTDGVPMMSVKSTAKGRIFMGGKDGCLYEITYQAQLGWFGKHCKKVNHSTSALSFLVPSFLNAALYDEDPIVKIEVDNSRNILYTLSEKGCIEVFDLG
;
A
#
# COMPACT_ATOMS: atom_id res chain seq x y z
N MET A 1 -7.17 69.20 -68.13
CA MET A 1 -6.32 68.10 -67.63
C MET A 1 -6.65 67.88 -66.16
N PRO A 2 -6.96 66.64 -65.73
CA PRO A 2 -7.46 66.35 -64.40
C PRO A 2 -6.30 66.19 -63.39
N SER A 3 -6.40 66.83 -62.23
CA SER A 3 -5.50 66.61 -61.10
C SER A 3 -6.08 65.51 -60.20
N VAL A 4 -5.31 64.44 -60.07
CA VAL A 4 -5.60 63.22 -59.30
C VAL A 4 -5.80 63.56 -57.82
N ILE A 5 -6.92 63.11 -57.25
CA ILE A 5 -7.19 63.12 -55.81
C ILE A 5 -6.42 61.93 -55.20
N ASN A 6 -5.37 62.19 -54.43
CA ASN A 6 -4.73 61.18 -53.60
C ASN A 6 -5.66 60.86 -52.42
N SER A 7 -6.26 59.67 -52.42
CA SER A 7 -6.90 59.11 -51.23
C SER A 7 -5.81 58.75 -50.21
N VAL A 8 -5.78 59.49 -49.10
CA VAL A 8 -4.95 59.15 -47.94
C VAL A 8 -5.58 57.92 -47.29
N ASP A 9 -5.01 56.76 -47.57
CA ASP A 9 -5.35 55.50 -46.91
C ASP A 9 -4.91 55.62 -45.45
N THR A 10 -5.86 55.92 -44.58
CA THR A 10 -5.62 56.14 -43.15
C THR A 10 -5.68 54.77 -42.46
N THR A 11 -4.58 54.02 -42.52
CA THR A 11 -4.42 52.82 -41.68
C THR A 11 -4.29 53.27 -40.22
N ARG A 12 -5.42 53.25 -39.51
CA ARG A 12 -5.45 53.38 -38.05
C ARG A 12 -4.55 52.31 -37.44
N PRO A 13 -3.73 52.61 -36.41
CA PRO A 13 -3.08 51.57 -35.64
C PRO A 13 -4.19 50.83 -34.88
N VAL A 14 -4.62 49.68 -35.41
CA VAL A 14 -5.44 48.76 -34.62
C VAL A 14 -4.56 48.37 -33.43
N ASP A 15 -5.05 48.75 -32.26
CA ASP A 15 -4.37 48.74 -30.98
C ASP A 15 -3.74 47.38 -30.71
N ALA A 16 -2.42 47.27 -30.90
CA ALA A 16 -1.69 46.01 -30.79
C ALA A 16 -1.90 45.34 -29.42
N SER A 17 -2.20 46.14 -28.39
CA SER A 17 -2.55 45.69 -27.05
C SER A 17 -3.89 44.94 -27.00
N LYS A 18 -4.91 45.40 -27.74
CA LYS A 18 -6.22 44.76 -27.85
C LYS A 18 -6.14 43.46 -28.64
N MET A 19 -5.37 43.45 -29.72
CA MET A 19 -5.11 42.21 -30.49
C MET A 19 -4.33 41.18 -29.66
N GLN A 20 -3.43 41.62 -28.77
CA GLN A 20 -2.76 40.73 -27.83
C GLN A 20 -3.71 40.18 -26.77
N LEU A 21 -4.65 40.98 -26.26
CA LEU A 21 -5.66 40.55 -25.31
C LEU A 21 -6.63 39.52 -25.91
N GLU A 22 -7.12 39.75 -27.12
CA GLU A 22 -8.00 38.82 -27.85
C GLU A 22 -7.31 37.48 -28.14
N ARG A 23 -6.01 37.52 -28.47
CA ARG A 23 -5.22 36.29 -28.66
C ARG A 23 -5.02 35.52 -27.36
N LEU A 24 -4.86 36.23 -26.24
CA LEU A 24 -4.73 35.62 -24.92
C LEU A 24 -6.05 34.99 -24.47
N GLU A 25 -7.17 35.67 -24.69
CA GLU A 25 -8.51 35.15 -24.41
C GLU A 25 -8.80 33.90 -25.24
N PHE A 26 -8.50 33.93 -26.54
CA PHE A 26 -8.64 32.76 -27.41
C PHE A 26 -7.79 31.56 -26.94
N ALA A 27 -6.56 31.82 -26.49
CA ALA A 27 -5.71 30.78 -25.92
C ALA A 27 -6.30 30.22 -24.62
N GLY A 28 -6.86 31.07 -23.75
CA GLY A 28 -7.57 30.68 -22.54
C GLY A 28 -8.77 29.78 -22.83
N CYS A 29 -9.68 30.21 -23.72
CA CYS A 29 -10.82 29.40 -24.11
C CYS A 29 -10.41 28.07 -24.76
N THR A 30 -9.30 28.05 -25.50
CA THR A 30 -8.77 26.83 -26.11
C THR A 30 -8.26 25.86 -25.04
N LEU A 31 -7.55 26.36 -24.01
CA LEU A 31 -7.08 25.57 -22.89
C LEU A 31 -8.25 24.98 -22.08
N ASP A 32 -9.25 25.81 -21.73
CA ASP A 32 -10.43 25.38 -20.99
C ASP A 32 -11.21 24.29 -21.74
N ARG A 33 -11.30 24.41 -23.07
CA ARG A 33 -11.91 23.38 -23.91
C ARG A 33 -11.17 22.05 -23.82
N TYR A 34 -9.83 22.06 -23.85
CA TYR A 34 -9.05 20.83 -23.75
C TYR A 34 -9.06 20.23 -22.34
N ILE A 35 -9.01 21.06 -21.29
CA ILE A 35 -9.18 20.60 -19.90
C ILE A 35 -10.56 19.93 -19.73
N THR A 36 -11.60 20.55 -20.28
CA THR A 36 -12.96 19.99 -20.25
C THR A 36 -13.00 18.66 -21.02
N ALA A 37 -12.37 18.58 -22.18
CA ALA A 37 -12.30 17.34 -22.96
C ALA A 37 -11.56 16.21 -22.21
N ASP A 38 -10.47 16.53 -21.51
CA ASP A 38 -9.72 15.55 -20.73
C ASP A 38 -10.49 15.08 -19.49
N ASN A 39 -11.19 15.99 -18.81
CA ASN A 39 -12.00 15.67 -17.62
C ASN A 39 -13.31 14.93 -17.95
N THR A 40 -13.77 15.00 -19.20
CA THR A 40 -14.99 14.33 -19.66
C THR A 40 -14.71 12.97 -20.30
N ARG A 41 -13.47 12.47 -20.24
CA ARG A 41 -13.17 11.13 -20.72
C ARG A 41 -13.98 10.08 -19.95
N PRO A 42 -14.61 9.12 -20.65
CA PRO A 42 -15.33 8.03 -20.00
C PRO A 42 -14.39 7.24 -19.10
N SER A 43 -14.95 6.72 -18.01
CA SER A 43 -14.20 5.88 -17.08
C SER A 43 -13.70 4.61 -17.76
N PHE A 44 -12.64 4.01 -17.21
CA PHE A 44 -12.10 2.77 -17.76
C PHE A 44 -13.15 1.65 -17.81
N LEU A 45 -14.06 1.58 -16.83
CA LEU A 45 -15.14 0.59 -16.79
C LEU A 45 -16.20 0.81 -17.89
N GLU A 46 -16.45 2.07 -18.27
CA GLU A 46 -17.33 2.40 -19.39
C GLU A 46 -16.68 2.07 -20.73
N ILE A 47 -15.40 2.44 -20.89
CA ILE A 47 -14.61 2.15 -22.11
C ILE A 47 -14.52 0.65 -22.35
N THR A 48 -14.29 -0.12 -21.29
CA THR A 48 -14.21 -1.59 -21.36
C THR A 48 -15.57 -2.27 -21.48
N GLY A 49 -16.68 -1.53 -21.41
CA GLY A 49 -18.04 -2.06 -21.48
C GLY A 49 -18.48 -2.86 -20.25
N ILE A 50 -17.61 -2.99 -19.24
CA ILE A 50 -17.86 -3.73 -18.01
C ILE A 50 -19.02 -3.09 -17.23
N ALA A 51 -19.07 -1.76 -17.20
CA ALA A 51 -20.15 -1.03 -16.53
C ALA A 51 -21.54 -1.31 -17.15
N ALA A 52 -21.61 -1.58 -18.46
CA ALA A 52 -22.86 -1.84 -19.17
C ALA A 52 -23.34 -3.29 -18.98
N GLN A 53 -22.42 -4.25 -18.80
CA GLN A 53 -22.75 -5.66 -18.75
C GLN A 53 -23.45 -6.08 -17.45
N ARG A 54 -23.23 -5.38 -16.33
CA ARG A 54 -23.76 -5.70 -14.98
C ARG A 54 -23.60 -7.17 -14.54
N SER A 55 -22.82 -7.96 -15.29
CA SER A 55 -22.51 -9.36 -15.02
C SER A 55 -21.10 -9.46 -14.43
N PRO A 56 -20.83 -10.45 -13.58
CA PRO A 56 -19.49 -10.72 -13.10
C PRO A 56 -18.55 -10.92 -14.29
N THR A 57 -17.46 -10.16 -14.35
CA THR A 57 -16.39 -10.37 -15.33
C THR A 57 -15.43 -11.41 -14.77
N CYS A 58 -15.06 -12.39 -15.57
CA CYS A 58 -13.94 -13.28 -15.24
C CYS A 58 -12.65 -12.75 -15.87
N SER A 59 -11.55 -12.85 -15.13
CA SER A 59 -10.23 -12.66 -15.71
C SER A 59 -9.92 -13.84 -16.62
N GLY A 60 -9.21 -13.59 -17.72
CA GLY A 60 -8.64 -14.67 -18.53
C GLY A 60 -7.69 -15.54 -17.71
N LEU A 61 -7.69 -16.85 -17.96
CA LEU A 61 -6.80 -17.79 -17.29
C LEU A 61 -5.42 -17.86 -17.96
N ASN A 62 -5.34 -17.46 -19.23
CA ASN A 62 -4.13 -17.56 -20.04
C ASN A 62 -3.68 -16.19 -20.54
N ALA A 63 -2.38 -16.05 -20.81
CA ALA A 63 -1.81 -14.83 -21.40
C ALA A 63 -2.50 -14.45 -22.74
N GLY A 64 -2.96 -15.45 -23.50
CA GLY A 64 -3.68 -15.25 -24.76
C GLY A 64 -5.09 -14.67 -24.61
N ASP A 65 -5.69 -14.74 -23.42
CA ASP A 65 -7.01 -14.16 -23.14
C ASP A 65 -6.95 -12.63 -23.02
N TYR A 66 -5.75 -12.10 -22.77
CA TYR A 66 -5.48 -10.67 -22.69
C TYR A 66 -4.97 -10.16 -24.03
N ARG A 67 -5.71 -9.24 -24.64
CA ARG A 67 -5.24 -8.56 -25.86
C ARG A 67 -4.02 -7.72 -25.51
N ASN A 68 -2.89 -7.99 -26.17
CA ASN A 68 -1.71 -7.13 -26.05
C ASN A 68 -2.04 -5.71 -26.58
N LEU A 69 -1.47 -4.68 -25.98
CA LEU A 69 -1.69 -3.27 -26.34
C LEU A 69 -1.44 -3.01 -27.83
N ALA A 70 -0.45 -3.69 -28.40
CA ALA A 70 -0.15 -3.65 -29.84
C ALA A 70 -1.35 -4.09 -30.70
N ALA A 71 -2.13 -5.08 -30.24
CA ALA A 71 -3.33 -5.57 -30.91
C ALA A 71 -4.56 -4.69 -30.65
N LEU A 72 -4.62 -3.98 -29.51
CA LEU A 72 -5.68 -3.01 -29.24
C LEU A 72 -5.53 -1.72 -30.04
N LEU A 73 -4.28 -1.26 -30.24
CA LEU A 73 -3.97 0.03 -30.87
C LEU A 73 -3.43 -0.11 -32.31
N ASN A 74 -3.40 -1.32 -32.87
CA ASN A 74 -2.81 -1.63 -34.19
C ASN A 74 -1.40 -1.06 -34.36
N HIS A 75 -0.59 -1.08 -33.30
CA HIS A 75 0.74 -0.47 -33.30
C HIS A 75 1.78 -1.48 -32.76
N PRO A 76 2.60 -2.08 -33.63
CA PRO A 76 3.37 -3.29 -33.31
C PRO A 76 4.48 -3.08 -32.26
N ASN A 77 4.92 -1.83 -32.05
CA ASN A 77 6.03 -1.49 -31.15
C ASN A 77 5.58 -0.90 -29.81
N LEU A 78 4.28 -0.92 -29.49
CA LEU A 78 3.81 -0.43 -28.20
C LEU A 78 3.96 -1.50 -27.12
N SER A 79 4.92 -1.28 -26.21
CA SER A 79 5.01 -2.02 -24.96
C SER A 79 4.50 -1.15 -23.81
N GLN A 80 3.60 -1.69 -22.99
CA GLN A 80 3.12 -1.00 -21.79
C GLN A 80 4.17 -0.97 -20.68
N LEU A 81 5.02 -2.02 -20.62
CA LEU A 81 6.04 -2.18 -19.59
C LEU A 81 7.39 -2.45 -20.24
N LYS A 82 8.45 -1.92 -19.62
CA LYS A 82 9.83 -2.20 -20.02
C LYS A 82 10.65 -2.45 -18.76
N ILE A 83 11.43 -3.53 -18.75
CA ILE A 83 12.39 -3.80 -17.67
C ILE A 83 13.50 -2.75 -17.77
N LEU A 84 13.63 -1.92 -16.74
CA LEU A 84 14.66 -0.89 -16.67
C LEU A 84 15.90 -1.37 -15.93
N ASN A 85 15.73 -2.11 -14.83
CA ASN A 85 16.81 -2.59 -13.99
C ASN A 85 16.50 -3.97 -13.40
N LYS A 86 17.54 -4.72 -13.02
CA LYS A 86 17.48 -5.96 -12.24
C LYS A 86 18.53 -5.88 -11.14
N VAL A 87 18.09 -5.86 -9.89
CA VAL A 87 18.97 -5.78 -8.72
C VAL A 87 19.01 -7.16 -8.05
N PRO A 88 20.20 -7.79 -7.89
CA PRO A 88 20.32 -9.06 -7.18
C PRO A 88 20.11 -8.89 -5.68
N LEU A 89 19.97 -10.01 -4.96
CA LEU A 89 19.98 -9.99 -3.50
C LEU A 89 21.35 -9.48 -2.99
N PRO A 90 21.37 -8.66 -1.93
CA PRO A 90 22.62 -8.26 -1.28
C PRO A 90 23.47 -9.48 -0.88
N PRO A 91 24.78 -9.50 -1.17
CA PRO A 91 25.66 -10.62 -0.82
C PRO A 91 25.65 -10.96 0.67
N GLU A 92 25.49 -9.97 1.53
CA GLU A 92 25.41 -10.12 3.00
C GLU A 92 24.27 -11.07 3.38
N ILE A 93 23.16 -11.02 2.66
CA ILE A 93 22.00 -11.89 2.88
C ILE A 93 22.26 -13.29 2.32
N MET A 94 22.99 -13.41 1.21
CA MET A 94 23.29 -14.69 0.56
C MET A 94 24.11 -15.64 1.46
N GLU A 95 24.98 -15.10 2.32
CA GLU A 95 25.75 -15.91 3.27
C GLU A 95 24.85 -16.58 4.34
N HIS A 96 23.77 -15.91 4.73
CA HIS A 96 22.80 -16.43 5.70
C HIS A 96 21.87 -17.50 5.10
N PHE A 97 21.64 -17.49 3.78
CA PHE A 97 20.89 -18.55 3.10
C PHE A 97 21.56 -19.92 3.24
N ALA A 98 22.89 -19.99 3.36
CA ALA A 98 23.61 -21.25 3.51
C ALA A 98 23.27 -22.00 4.81
N HIS A 99 22.74 -21.29 5.81
CA HIS A 99 22.39 -21.83 7.14
C HIS A 99 20.87 -21.95 7.36
N MET A 100 20.05 -21.70 6.33
CA MET A 100 18.60 -21.70 6.40
C MET A 100 18.06 -23.08 6.84
N GLN A 101 17.14 -23.08 7.83
CA GLN A 101 16.62 -24.32 8.39
C GLN A 101 15.24 -24.71 7.82
N CYS A 102 14.28 -23.80 7.65
CA CYS A 102 12.95 -24.21 7.14
C CYS A 102 12.08 -23.15 6.44
N ASN A 103 12.06 -21.88 6.84
CA ASN A 103 11.06 -20.92 6.33
C ASN A 103 11.67 -19.63 5.73
N CYS A 104 11.18 -19.23 4.55
CA CYS A 104 11.61 -18.01 3.87
C CYS A 104 10.41 -17.27 3.31
N LEU A 105 10.23 -16.03 3.77
CA LEU A 105 9.19 -15.12 3.30
C LEU A 105 9.85 -13.86 2.74
N MET A 106 9.26 -13.28 1.71
CA MET A 106 9.75 -12.04 1.13
C MET A 106 8.60 -11.15 0.70
N GLY A 107 8.90 -9.86 0.60
CA GLY A 107 7.94 -8.90 0.08
C GLY A 107 8.57 -7.55 -0.17
N VAL A 108 7.69 -6.61 -0.52
CA VAL A 108 8.05 -5.24 -0.85
C VAL A 108 7.27 -4.28 0.04
N PHE A 109 7.92 -3.17 0.39
CA PHE A 109 7.32 -2.00 1.00
C PHE A 109 7.53 -0.80 0.06
N PRO A 110 6.65 -0.65 -0.96
CA PRO A 110 6.77 0.43 -1.93
C PRO A 110 6.72 1.82 -1.28
N GLU A 111 6.02 1.96 -0.16
CA GLU A 111 5.84 3.22 0.55
C GLU A 111 7.14 3.79 1.12
N ILE A 112 8.16 2.95 1.30
CA ILE A 112 9.49 3.33 1.81
C ILE A 112 10.61 2.93 0.85
N SER A 113 10.27 2.53 -0.39
CA SER A 113 11.23 2.02 -1.37
C SER A 113 12.12 0.88 -0.85
N ARG A 114 11.58 0.00 0.01
CA ARG A 114 12.32 -1.13 0.58
C ARG A 114 11.75 -2.48 0.15
N VAL A 115 12.61 -3.48 0.13
CA VAL A 115 12.27 -4.91 0.07
C VAL A 115 12.61 -5.53 1.41
N TRP A 116 11.96 -6.63 1.73
CA TRP A 116 12.25 -7.38 2.95
C TRP A 116 12.32 -8.87 2.67
N LEU A 117 13.09 -9.55 3.52
CA LEU A 117 13.26 -10.99 3.53
C LEU A 117 13.28 -11.45 4.99
N ALA A 118 12.45 -12.43 5.32
CA ALA A 118 12.50 -13.12 6.60
C ALA A 118 13.01 -14.54 6.37
N ILE A 119 14.04 -14.93 7.13
CA ILE A 119 14.58 -16.29 7.16
C ILE A 119 14.45 -16.79 8.60
N ASP A 120 13.64 -17.81 8.79
CA ASP A 120 13.31 -18.36 10.11
C ASP A 120 12.84 -17.24 11.07
N SER A 121 13.63 -16.85 12.09
CA SER A 121 13.30 -15.80 13.07
C SER A 121 13.83 -14.41 12.72
N ASN A 122 14.64 -14.29 11.67
CA ASN A 122 15.38 -13.07 11.38
C ASN A 122 14.78 -12.33 10.20
N ILE A 123 14.79 -11.00 10.22
CA ILE A 123 14.33 -10.16 9.11
C ILE A 123 15.42 -9.21 8.62
N TYR A 124 15.50 -9.07 7.31
CA TYR A 124 16.36 -8.15 6.58
C TYR A 124 15.48 -7.20 5.77
N VAL A 125 15.83 -5.91 5.77
CA VAL A 125 15.12 -4.87 5.01
C VAL A 125 16.17 -4.02 4.30
N TRP A 126 16.02 -3.78 3.00
CA TRP A 126 17.00 -3.01 2.23
C TRP A 126 16.40 -2.24 1.07
N ALA A 127 17.14 -1.26 0.55
CA ALA A 127 16.70 -0.43 -0.57
C ALA A 127 16.69 -1.24 -1.89
N PHE A 128 15.53 -1.34 -2.54
CA PHE A 128 15.42 -2.14 -3.77
C PHE A 128 16.02 -1.46 -5.02
N GLU A 129 16.31 -0.16 -4.97
CA GLU A 129 16.89 0.57 -6.12
C GLU A 129 18.36 0.18 -6.38
N HIS A 130 19.12 -0.01 -5.31
CA HIS A 130 20.57 -0.24 -5.36
C HIS A 130 21.05 -1.47 -4.59
N GLY A 131 20.19 -2.12 -3.80
CA GLY A 131 20.61 -3.25 -2.96
C GLY A 131 21.41 -2.83 -1.72
N SER A 132 21.40 -1.55 -1.37
CA SER A 132 22.13 -0.96 -0.23
C SER A 132 21.23 -0.76 0.99
N ASP A 133 21.76 -0.16 2.06
CA ASP A 133 20.99 0.22 3.26
C ASP A 133 20.28 -0.99 3.89
N VAL A 134 21.07 -2.03 4.18
CA VAL A 134 20.56 -3.26 4.79
C VAL A 134 20.40 -3.05 6.29
N ALA A 135 19.17 -3.00 6.77
CA ALA A 135 18.83 -3.16 8.17
C ALA A 135 18.44 -4.60 8.48
N TYR A 136 18.74 -5.03 9.70
CA TYR A 136 18.53 -6.40 10.15
C TYR A 136 17.99 -6.41 11.58
N PHE A 137 17.19 -7.43 11.89
CA PHE A 137 16.69 -7.69 13.23
C PHE A 137 16.59 -9.19 13.52
N ASP A 138 17.11 -9.61 14.67
CA ASP A 138 17.17 -11.00 15.18
C ASP A 138 16.71 -11.15 16.63
N GLY A 139 15.86 -10.23 17.10
CA GLY A 139 15.33 -10.29 18.45
C GLY A 139 14.21 -11.31 18.67
N LEU A 140 13.81 -12.08 17.65
CA LEU A 140 12.74 -13.08 17.77
C LEU A 140 13.31 -14.47 18.11
N GLY A 141 12.65 -15.17 19.02
CA GLY A 141 13.00 -16.57 19.35
C GLY A 141 12.35 -17.61 18.44
N GLU A 142 11.27 -17.25 17.73
CA GLU A 142 10.46 -18.14 16.92
C GLU A 142 10.38 -17.69 15.46
N THR A 143 10.02 -18.61 14.57
CA THR A 143 9.91 -18.34 13.14
C THR A 143 8.85 -17.28 12.83
N ILE A 144 9.22 -16.31 11.99
CA ILE A 144 8.33 -15.29 11.43
C ILE A 144 7.31 -15.95 10.50
N VAL A 145 6.03 -15.66 10.76
CA VAL A 145 4.87 -16.15 10.01
C VAL A 145 4.32 -15.08 9.08
N SER A 146 4.30 -13.82 9.53
CA SER A 146 3.89 -12.70 8.66
C SER A 146 4.57 -11.40 9.07
N VAL A 147 4.65 -10.48 8.12
CA VAL A 147 5.30 -9.17 8.25
C VAL A 147 4.37 -8.10 7.70
N GLY A 148 4.25 -6.98 8.41
CA GLY A 148 3.49 -5.81 7.95
C GLY A 148 4.20 -4.49 8.27
N LEU A 149 4.22 -3.58 7.30
CA LEU A 149 4.64 -2.20 7.52
C LEU A 149 3.41 -1.31 7.75
N VAL A 150 3.46 -0.49 8.80
CA VAL A 150 2.32 0.30 9.25
C VAL A 150 2.71 1.75 9.49
N LYS A 151 1.86 2.69 9.05
CA LYS A 151 1.94 4.08 9.52
C LYS A 151 1.41 4.18 10.96
N PRO A 152 2.15 4.75 11.91
CA PRO A 152 1.67 4.93 13.28
C PRO A 152 0.47 5.87 13.34
N LYS A 153 -0.40 5.67 14.34
CA LYS A 153 -1.44 6.65 14.69
C LYS A 153 -0.80 8.00 15.03
N SER A 154 -1.37 9.07 14.49
CA SER A 154 -0.94 10.43 14.78
C SER A 154 -1.00 10.72 16.28
N GLY A 155 0.05 11.36 16.82
CA GLY A 155 0.12 11.75 18.23
C GLY A 155 0.43 10.62 19.23
N VAL A 156 0.64 9.38 18.77
CA VAL A 156 1.04 8.27 19.66
C VAL A 156 2.56 8.21 19.85
N PHE A 157 3.30 8.34 18.75
CA PHE A 157 4.75 8.21 18.73
C PHE A 157 5.42 9.55 18.45
N GLN A 158 6.69 9.64 18.81
CA GLN A 158 7.55 10.77 18.45
C GLN A 158 7.69 10.86 16.93
N SER A 159 7.85 12.07 16.40
CA SER A 159 7.83 12.36 14.96
C SER A 159 8.94 11.69 14.14
N PHE A 160 9.99 11.20 14.80
CA PHE A 160 11.09 10.45 14.19
C PHE A 160 10.73 8.99 13.88
N VAL A 161 9.73 8.41 14.56
CA VAL A 161 9.19 7.09 14.23
C VAL A 161 8.20 7.26 13.08
N LYS A 162 8.68 6.96 11.86
CA LYS A 162 7.90 7.18 10.63
C LYS A 162 6.96 6.01 10.33
N TYR A 163 7.41 4.79 10.65
CA TYR A 163 6.64 3.57 10.45
C TYR A 163 6.80 2.63 11.64
N LEU A 164 5.95 1.62 11.70
CA LEU A 164 6.06 0.48 12.59
C LEU A 164 6.20 -0.77 11.74
N LEU A 165 7.12 -1.66 12.13
CA LEU A 165 7.28 -2.97 11.53
C LEU A 165 6.66 -3.99 12.48
N VAL A 166 5.59 -4.63 12.03
CA VAL A 166 4.86 -5.66 12.78
C VAL A 166 5.35 -7.01 12.29
N LEU A 167 5.94 -7.78 13.20
CA LEU A 167 6.41 -9.15 12.99
C LEU A 167 5.53 -10.09 13.80
N THR A 168 5.02 -11.14 13.18
CA THR A 168 4.24 -12.16 13.87
C THR A 168 4.97 -13.48 13.83
N THR A 169 4.97 -14.19 14.96
CA THR A 169 5.43 -15.58 15.05
C THR A 169 4.24 -16.48 15.38
N THR A 170 4.50 -17.74 15.71
CA THR A 170 3.47 -18.66 16.24
C THR A 170 3.03 -18.29 17.65
N VAL A 171 3.88 -17.61 18.44
CA VAL A 171 3.65 -17.35 19.88
C VAL A 171 3.42 -15.89 20.23
N GLU A 172 3.98 -14.96 19.46
CA GLU A 172 3.94 -13.54 19.76
C GLU A 172 3.85 -12.63 18.53
N ILE A 173 3.49 -11.38 18.79
CA ILE A 173 3.41 -10.28 17.84
C ILE A 173 4.33 -9.20 18.38
N VAL A 174 5.39 -8.90 17.63
CA VAL A 174 6.42 -7.92 17.97
C VAL A 174 6.27 -6.72 17.06
N VAL A 175 6.21 -5.52 17.65
CA VAL A 175 6.09 -4.25 16.92
C VAL A 175 7.36 -3.44 17.14
N LEU A 176 8.11 -3.21 16.08
CA LEU A 176 9.33 -2.40 16.09
C LEU A 176 9.05 -0.98 15.56
N GLY A 177 9.78 0.00 16.08
CA GLY A 177 9.83 1.32 15.47
C GLY A 177 10.72 1.32 14.23
N VAL A 178 10.30 2.00 13.16
CA VAL A 178 11.11 2.23 11.96
C VAL A 178 11.36 3.71 11.84
N THR A 179 12.64 4.06 11.78
CA THR A 179 13.13 5.43 11.67
C THR A 179 14.01 5.56 10.44
N PHE A 180 14.21 6.79 9.99
CA PHE A 180 15.11 7.09 8.88
C PHE A 180 16.08 8.18 9.29
N SER A 181 17.35 8.05 8.92
CA SER A 181 18.28 9.17 9.02
C SER A 181 17.92 10.22 7.97
N SER A 182 18.07 11.50 8.32
CA SER A 182 17.89 12.61 7.38
C SER A 182 19.24 13.28 7.17
N SER A 183 19.90 13.05 6.04
CA SER A 183 21.12 13.77 5.67
C SER A 183 20.88 14.76 4.53
N LYS A 184 19.94 15.72 4.71
CA LYS A 184 19.95 16.96 3.90
C LYS A 184 19.10 18.09 4.48
N SER A 185 19.65 19.31 4.38
CA SER A 185 19.02 20.60 4.67
C SER A 185 18.10 21.10 3.55
N ASP A 186 17.97 20.34 2.46
CA ASP A 186 17.10 20.66 1.32
C ASP A 186 15.94 19.66 1.34
N GLY A 187 14.71 20.18 1.39
CA GLY A 187 13.47 19.46 1.74
C GLY A 187 12.97 18.41 0.75
N SER A 188 13.84 17.55 0.24
CA SER A 188 13.44 16.29 -0.38
C SER A 188 13.12 15.27 0.73
N ASP A 189 11.86 14.88 0.82
CA ASP A 189 11.29 13.91 1.77
C ASP A 189 11.71 12.46 1.40
N GLY A 190 13.02 12.25 1.24
CA GLY A 190 13.61 10.99 0.82
C GLY A 190 13.96 10.10 2.01
N PHE A 191 13.66 8.80 1.91
CA PHE A 191 14.07 7.78 2.88
C PHE A 191 15.52 7.34 2.58
N GLU A 192 16.51 7.97 3.23
CA GLU A 192 17.93 7.67 3.00
C GLU A 192 18.37 6.37 3.67
N GLU A 193 18.63 6.37 4.97
CA GLU A 193 19.07 5.18 5.71
C GLU A 193 17.96 4.71 6.65
N ILE A 194 17.61 3.42 6.59
CA ILE A 194 16.59 2.82 7.45
C ILE A 194 17.22 2.30 8.74
N HIS A 195 16.60 2.61 9.87
CA HIS A 195 16.95 2.01 11.15
C HIS A 195 15.75 1.37 11.81
N LEU A 196 15.89 0.09 12.15
CA LEU A 196 14.97 -0.64 13.02
C LEU A 196 15.35 -0.36 14.47
N VAL A 197 14.40 0.09 15.28
CA VAL A 197 14.63 0.29 16.72
C VAL A 197 14.80 -1.08 17.36
N PRO A 198 15.94 -1.35 18.05
CA PRO A 198 16.21 -2.69 18.59
C PRO A 198 15.23 -3.14 19.66
N GLU A 199 14.77 -2.22 20.49
CA GLU A 199 13.80 -2.52 21.55
C GLU A 199 12.37 -2.52 20.99
N PRO A 200 11.62 -3.62 21.12
CA PRO A 200 10.22 -3.67 20.72
C PRO A 200 9.39 -2.62 21.42
N VAL A 201 8.59 -1.91 20.63
CA VAL A 201 7.61 -0.95 21.13
C VAL A 201 6.46 -1.68 21.83
N PHE A 202 5.98 -2.77 21.22
CA PHE A 202 4.96 -3.64 21.80
C PHE A 202 5.30 -5.10 21.55
N VAL A 203 4.97 -5.93 22.53
CA VAL A 203 4.98 -7.40 22.42
C VAL A 203 3.63 -7.90 22.93
N LEU A 204 2.90 -8.65 22.11
CA LEU A 204 1.61 -9.23 22.46
C LEU A 204 1.62 -10.74 22.17
N PRO A 205 0.98 -11.57 23.01
CA PRO A 205 0.86 -12.99 22.70
C PRO A 205 -0.09 -13.22 21.52
N THR A 206 0.16 -14.26 20.73
CA THR A 206 -0.77 -14.77 19.72
C THR A 206 -1.94 -15.52 20.35
N ASP A 207 -1.82 -15.92 21.62
CA ASP A 207 -2.77 -16.77 22.35
C ASP A 207 -3.06 -18.09 21.63
N GLY A 208 -2.03 -18.66 20.99
CA GLY A 208 -2.12 -19.93 20.26
C GLY A 208 -2.71 -19.82 18.85
N VAL A 209 -3.06 -18.62 18.39
CA VAL A 209 -3.56 -18.38 17.02
C VAL A 209 -2.48 -17.65 16.22
N PRO A 210 -1.74 -18.31 15.32
CA PRO A 210 -0.81 -17.63 14.43
C PRO A 210 -1.51 -16.55 13.61
N MET A 211 -0.91 -15.37 13.55
CA MET A 211 -1.38 -14.26 12.71
C MET A 211 -0.74 -14.41 11.33
N MET A 212 -1.55 -14.70 10.32
CA MET A 212 -1.15 -15.08 8.96
C MET A 212 -1.01 -13.88 8.02
N SER A 213 -1.67 -12.77 8.32
CA SER A 213 -1.60 -11.54 7.53
C SER A 213 -1.65 -10.32 8.44
N VAL A 214 -1.00 -9.23 8.03
CA VAL A 214 -1.02 -7.93 8.72
C VAL A 214 -1.34 -6.85 7.70
N LYS A 215 -2.27 -5.96 8.04
CA LYS A 215 -2.60 -4.78 7.21
C LYS A 215 -2.89 -3.58 8.09
N SER A 216 -2.63 -2.39 7.56
CA SER A 216 -2.97 -1.15 8.25
C SER A 216 -3.87 -0.23 7.44
N THR A 217 -4.57 0.64 8.17
CA THR A 217 -5.33 1.74 7.60
C THR A 217 -4.45 2.99 7.51
N ALA A 218 -4.83 3.96 6.68
CA ALA A 218 -4.15 5.26 6.61
C ALA A 218 -4.18 6.02 7.95
N LYS A 219 -5.12 5.69 8.84
CA LYS A 219 -5.26 6.26 10.19
C LYS A 219 -4.41 5.53 11.24
N GLY A 220 -3.66 4.50 10.84
CA GLY A 220 -2.73 3.75 11.71
C GLY A 220 -3.35 2.64 12.56
N ARG A 221 -4.60 2.24 12.29
CA ARG A 221 -5.13 0.98 12.85
C ARG A 221 -4.42 -0.21 12.23
N ILE A 222 -4.15 -1.24 13.04
CA ILE A 222 -3.40 -2.44 12.65
C ILE A 222 -4.35 -3.63 12.76
N PHE A 223 -4.60 -4.30 11.65
CA PHE A 223 -5.41 -5.51 11.56
C PHE A 223 -4.56 -6.72 11.23
N MET A 224 -4.99 -7.87 11.73
CA MET A 224 -4.32 -9.14 11.52
C MET A 224 -5.34 -10.23 11.25
N GLY A 225 -5.02 -11.12 10.31
CA GLY A 225 -5.83 -12.29 10.00
C GLY A 225 -5.31 -13.50 10.77
N GLY A 226 -6.15 -14.13 11.59
CA GLY A 226 -5.78 -15.34 12.33
C GLY A 226 -5.88 -16.59 11.46
N LYS A 227 -5.10 -17.61 11.84
CA LYS A 227 -5.23 -18.97 11.28
C LYS A 227 -6.60 -19.60 11.55
N ASP A 228 -7.26 -19.16 12.61
CA ASP A 228 -8.60 -19.57 13.00
C ASP A 228 -9.74 -18.89 12.19
N GLY A 229 -9.39 -18.11 11.17
CA GLY A 229 -10.36 -17.37 10.36
C GLY A 229 -10.88 -16.10 11.04
N CYS A 230 -10.34 -15.69 12.19
CA CYS A 230 -10.78 -14.48 12.89
C CYS A 230 -9.96 -13.24 12.49
N LEU A 231 -10.65 -12.09 12.41
CA LEU A 231 -10.02 -10.78 12.27
C LEU A 231 -9.65 -10.25 13.65
N TYR A 232 -8.39 -9.84 13.80
CA TYR A 232 -7.86 -9.23 15.01
C TYR A 232 -7.41 -7.78 14.76
N GLU A 233 -7.43 -6.94 15.80
CA GLU A 233 -6.89 -5.59 15.78
C GLU A 233 -5.93 -5.37 16.95
N ILE A 234 -4.77 -4.76 16.67
CA ILE A 234 -3.92 -4.18 17.72
C ILE A 234 -4.39 -2.75 17.96
N THR A 235 -4.97 -2.51 19.13
CA THR A 235 -5.31 -1.15 19.56
C THR A 235 -4.25 -0.64 20.53
N TYR A 236 -3.73 0.55 20.24
CA TYR A 236 -2.68 1.22 21.00
C TYR A 236 -2.95 2.73 21.06
N GLN A 237 -2.41 3.39 22.08
CA GLN A 237 -2.68 4.81 22.40
C GLN A 237 -1.46 5.51 23.02
N ALA A 238 -1.44 6.85 22.93
CA ALA A 238 -0.43 7.69 23.57
C ALA A 238 -0.53 7.57 25.11
N GLN A 239 0.59 7.71 25.82
CA GLN A 239 0.59 7.76 27.29
C GLN A 239 -0.14 9.00 27.79
N LEU A 240 -1.19 8.81 28.60
CA LEU A 240 -1.88 9.89 29.32
C LEU A 240 -2.10 9.61 30.82
N GLY A 241 -1.57 8.53 31.40
CA GLY A 241 -1.78 8.27 32.84
C GLY A 241 -1.08 7.04 33.44
N TRP A 242 -1.22 6.89 34.77
CA TRP A 242 -0.61 5.86 35.62
C TRP A 242 -1.27 4.47 35.50
N PHE A 243 -2.45 4.35 34.86
CA PHE A 243 -3.21 3.09 34.80
C PHE A 243 -3.60 2.71 33.36
N GLY A 244 -3.20 1.49 32.93
CA GLY A 244 -3.71 0.82 31.72
C GLY A 244 -2.63 0.23 30.82
N LYS A 245 -2.89 -0.94 30.22
CA LYS A 245 -2.01 -1.53 29.20
C LYS A 245 -2.02 -0.66 27.93
N HIS A 246 -0.84 -0.28 27.45
CA HIS A 246 -0.63 0.63 26.31
C HIS A 246 -1.00 0.06 24.94
N CYS A 247 -1.27 -1.24 24.90
CA CYS A 247 -1.54 -1.99 23.69
C CYS A 247 -2.39 -3.21 24.06
N LYS A 248 -3.40 -3.54 23.25
CA LYS A 248 -4.22 -4.74 23.40
C LYS A 248 -4.58 -5.32 22.04
N LYS A 249 -4.66 -6.65 21.99
CA LYS A 249 -5.20 -7.41 20.87
C LYS A 249 -6.71 -7.59 21.09
N VAL A 250 -7.51 -7.26 20.07
CA VAL A 250 -8.98 -7.39 20.07
C VAL A 250 -9.38 -8.33 18.95
N ASN A 251 -10.27 -9.29 19.20
CA ASN A 251 -10.87 -10.13 18.17
C ASN A 251 -12.21 -9.50 17.74
N HIS A 252 -12.41 -9.30 16.44
CA HIS A 252 -13.60 -8.70 15.84
C HIS A 252 -14.57 -9.71 15.20
N SER A 253 -14.14 -10.97 15.00
CA SER A 253 -14.97 -12.04 14.44
C SER A 253 -15.79 -12.78 15.49
N THR A 254 -15.45 -12.65 16.77
CA THR A 254 -16.20 -13.27 17.86
C THR A 254 -17.35 -12.38 18.31
N SER A 255 -18.58 -12.87 18.12
CA SER A 255 -19.78 -12.20 18.66
C SER A 255 -19.71 -12.14 20.18
N ALA A 256 -20.23 -11.08 20.80
CA ALA A 256 -20.14 -10.82 22.25
C ALA A 256 -20.69 -11.94 23.16
N LEU A 257 -21.41 -12.92 22.60
CA LEU A 257 -21.99 -14.09 23.28
C LEU A 257 -21.26 -15.41 23.01
N SER A 258 -20.12 -15.41 22.30
CA SER A 258 -19.35 -16.62 21.97
C SER A 258 -18.89 -17.41 23.19
N PHE A 259 -18.75 -16.74 24.35
CA PHE A 259 -18.40 -17.36 25.63
C PHE A 259 -19.46 -18.35 26.15
N LEU A 260 -20.69 -18.32 25.62
CA LEU A 260 -21.77 -19.24 26.00
C LEU A 260 -21.74 -20.56 25.22
N VAL A 261 -20.92 -20.67 24.16
CA VAL A 261 -20.81 -21.88 23.36
C VAL A 261 -19.62 -22.71 23.85
N PRO A 262 -19.82 -23.95 24.31
CA PRO A 262 -18.73 -24.83 24.70
C PRO A 262 -17.72 -25.03 23.57
N SER A 263 -16.43 -24.85 23.87
CA SER A 263 -15.33 -24.86 22.90
C SER A 263 -15.20 -26.17 22.11
N PHE A 264 -15.67 -27.30 22.64
CA PHE A 264 -15.67 -28.59 21.93
C PHE A 264 -16.68 -28.66 20.78
N LEU A 265 -17.77 -27.87 20.81
CA LEU A 265 -18.73 -27.80 19.70
C LEU A 265 -18.16 -27.00 18.53
N ASN A 266 -17.36 -25.96 18.82
CA ASN A 266 -16.65 -25.22 17.78
C ASN A 266 -15.56 -26.10 17.15
N ALA A 267 -14.72 -26.76 17.95
CA ALA A 267 -13.62 -27.58 17.41
C ALA A 267 -14.05 -28.79 16.57
N ALA A 268 -15.26 -29.33 16.77
CA ALA A 268 -15.79 -30.45 15.98
C ALA A 268 -16.56 -30.02 14.71
N LEU A 269 -16.89 -28.73 14.58
CA LEU A 269 -17.70 -28.18 13.48
C LEU A 269 -16.95 -27.13 12.64
N TYR A 270 -15.86 -26.54 13.16
CA TYR A 270 -15.00 -25.62 12.43
C TYR A 270 -13.90 -26.37 11.70
N ASP A 271 -14.03 -26.40 10.39
CA ASP A 271 -12.91 -26.66 9.49
C ASP A 271 -12.09 -25.37 9.42
N GLU A 272 -10.81 -25.38 9.85
CA GLU A 272 -9.95 -24.19 9.85
C GLU A 272 -9.99 -23.52 8.46
N ASP A 273 -10.25 -22.22 8.42
CA ASP A 273 -10.25 -21.42 7.19
C ASP A 273 -9.49 -20.11 7.44
N PRO A 274 -8.14 -20.15 7.39
CA PRO A 274 -7.29 -19.02 7.72
C PRO A 274 -7.61 -17.77 6.89
N ILE A 275 -7.52 -16.58 7.50
CA ILE A 275 -7.51 -15.33 6.73
C ILE A 275 -6.12 -15.16 6.09
N VAL A 276 -6.04 -15.42 4.79
CA VAL A 276 -4.79 -15.36 4.02
C VAL A 276 -4.49 -13.95 3.51
N LYS A 277 -5.50 -13.07 3.40
CA LYS A 277 -5.29 -11.71 2.93
C LYS A 277 -6.29 -10.73 3.54
N ILE A 278 -5.79 -9.52 3.82
CA ILE A 278 -6.58 -8.37 4.25
C ILE A 278 -6.30 -7.20 3.31
N GLU A 279 -7.35 -6.56 2.81
CA GLU A 279 -7.25 -5.33 2.04
C GLU A 279 -8.14 -4.23 2.62
N VAL A 280 -7.63 -3.00 2.61
CA VAL A 280 -8.32 -1.84 3.18
C VAL A 280 -8.65 -0.87 2.06
N ASP A 281 -9.93 -0.57 1.90
CA ASP A 281 -10.40 0.57 1.11
C ASP A 281 -10.50 1.80 2.02
N ASN A 282 -9.43 2.60 2.04
CA ASN A 282 -9.39 3.82 2.83
C ASN A 282 -10.41 4.88 2.37
N SER A 283 -10.86 4.83 1.11
CA SER A 283 -11.83 5.81 0.57
C SER A 283 -13.25 5.57 1.10
N ARG A 284 -13.58 4.31 1.36
CA ARG A 284 -14.89 3.88 1.88
C ARG A 284 -14.87 3.52 3.36
N ASN A 285 -13.70 3.52 4.00
CA ASN A 285 -13.52 3.06 5.37
C ASN A 285 -13.99 1.60 5.57
N ILE A 286 -13.66 0.74 4.60
CA ILE A 286 -14.05 -0.67 4.59
C ILE A 286 -12.80 -1.55 4.58
N LEU A 287 -12.88 -2.70 5.25
CA LEU A 287 -11.88 -3.75 5.23
C LEU A 287 -12.47 -5.01 4.62
N TYR A 288 -11.70 -5.65 3.75
CA TYR A 288 -12.01 -6.93 3.14
C TYR A 288 -11.07 -7.99 3.69
N THR A 289 -11.59 -9.15 4.03
CA THR A 289 -10.81 -10.36 4.31
C THR A 289 -11.02 -11.35 3.17
N LEU A 290 -9.98 -12.15 2.88
CA LEU A 290 -10.06 -13.31 2.01
C LEU A 290 -9.55 -14.50 2.80
N SER A 291 -10.36 -15.55 2.88
CA SER A 291 -9.99 -16.82 3.50
C SER A 291 -9.28 -17.76 2.52
N GLU A 292 -8.63 -18.80 3.03
CA GLU A 292 -7.96 -19.82 2.22
C GLU A 292 -8.95 -20.55 1.29
N LYS A 293 -10.19 -20.76 1.73
CA LYS A 293 -11.27 -21.37 0.93
C LYS A 293 -11.94 -20.40 -0.04
N GLY A 294 -11.46 -19.15 -0.11
CA GLY A 294 -11.97 -18.14 -1.04
C GLY A 294 -13.22 -17.40 -0.55
N CYS A 295 -13.53 -17.43 0.76
CA CYS A 295 -14.59 -16.61 1.33
C CYS A 295 -14.12 -15.16 1.42
N ILE A 296 -14.94 -14.22 0.97
CA ILE A 296 -14.68 -12.79 1.12
C ILE A 296 -15.67 -12.23 2.13
N GLU A 297 -15.15 -11.65 3.21
CA GLU A 297 -15.96 -10.91 4.18
C GLU A 297 -15.63 -9.43 4.13
N VAL A 298 -16.61 -8.61 4.54
CA VAL A 298 -16.54 -7.16 4.49
C VAL A 298 -16.85 -6.60 5.87
N PHE A 299 -15.95 -5.78 6.37
CA PHE A 299 -16.06 -5.12 7.67
C PHE A 299 -16.15 -3.62 7.46
N ASP A 300 -17.18 -3.01 8.03
CA ASP A 300 -17.19 -1.56 8.25
C ASP A 300 -16.20 -1.25 9.38
N LEU A 301 -15.31 -0.29 9.15
CA LEU A 301 -14.29 0.08 10.13
C LEU A 301 -14.82 1.02 11.23
N GLY A 302 -16.12 1.24 11.33
CA GLY A 302 -16.76 1.96 12.43
C GLY A 302 -16.92 3.45 12.18
#